data_AF-A0A845QWJ8-F1
#
_entry.id   AF-A0A845QWJ8-F1
#
_cell.length_a   1.000
_cell.length_b   1.000
_cell.length_c   1.000
_cell.angle_alpha   90.00
_cell.angle_beta   90.00
_cell.angle_gamma   90.00
#
_symmetry.space_group_name_H-M   'P 1'
#
loop_
_entity.id
_entity.type
_entity.pdbx_description
1 polymer ?
#
loop_
_entity_poly.entity_id
_entity_poly.type
_entity_poly.pdbx_seq_one_letter_code
_entity_poly.pdbx_strand_id
1 'polypeptide(L)' 'MEKLPVAKHLNDLEYKFLLETYAEHNSSMDFEDRKNHTLSDITKVERNISENCLNVYYNDGNWWHYTPNKTWY' A
#
# COMPACT_ATOMS: atom_id res chain seq x y z
N MET A 1 9.41 -9.29 -11.63
CA MET A 1 9.12 -9.14 -10.19
C MET A 1 7.80 -9.86 -9.94
N GLU A 2 7.76 -10.82 -9.02
CA GLU A 2 6.49 -11.45 -8.63
C GLU A 2 5.67 -10.45 -7.79
N LYS A 3 4.35 -10.39 -8.02
CA LYS A 3 3.45 -9.56 -7.21
C LYS A 3 3.28 -10.15 -5.81
N LEU A 4 3.10 -9.28 -4.81
CA LEU A 4 2.67 -9.71 -3.47
C LEU A 4 1.42 -10.60 -3.59
N PRO A 5 1.34 -11.74 -2.89
CA PRO A 5 0.17 -12.64 -2.94
C PRO A 5 -1.16 -11.91 -2.70
N VAL A 6 -1.19 -11.00 -1.72
CA VAL A 6 -2.35 -10.17 -1.35
C VAL A 6 -2.75 -9.15 -2.42
N ALA A 7 -1.86 -8.85 -3.37
CA ALA A 7 -2.05 -7.88 -4.44
C ALA A 7 -1.99 -8.53 -5.85
N LYS A 8 -2.02 -9.88 -5.95
CA LYS A 8 -1.96 -10.60 -7.25
C LYS A 8 -3.11 -10.23 -8.19
N HIS A 9 -4.24 -9.80 -7.64
CA HIS A 9 -5.43 -9.40 -8.39
C HIS A 9 -5.29 -8.01 -9.04
N LEU A 10 -4.29 -7.20 -8.66
CA LEU A 10 -4.03 -5.90 -9.25
C LEU A 10 -3.44 -6.03 -10.65
N ASN A 11 -3.79 -5.10 -11.55
CA ASN A 11 -3.09 -4.96 -12.82
C ASN A 11 -1.70 -4.35 -12.60
N ASP A 12 -0.88 -4.26 -13.64
CA ASP A 12 0.52 -3.82 -13.51
C ASP A 12 0.63 -2.34 -13.13
N LEU A 13 -0.28 -1.48 -13.60
CA LEU A 13 -0.31 -0.07 -13.24
C LEU A 13 -0.72 0.12 -11.77
N GLU A 14 -1.72 -0.64 -11.33
CA GLU A 14 -2.19 -0.64 -9.94
C GLU A 14 -1.11 -1.12 -8.98
N TYR A 15 -0.46 -2.23 -9.32
CA TYR A 15 0.63 -2.75 -8.53
C TYR A 15 1.83 -1.79 -8.51
N LYS A 16 2.13 -1.13 -9.64
CA LYS A 16 3.17 -0.12 -9.70
C LYS A 16 2.89 1.04 -8.75
N PHE A 17 1.69 1.63 -8.77
CA PHE A 17 1.42 2.76 -7.87
C PHE A 17 1.30 2.34 -6.40
N LEU A 18 0.87 1.11 -6.10
CA LEU A 18 0.95 0.54 -4.74
C LEU A 18 2.39 0.63 -4.21
N LEU A 19 3.37 0.17 -5.01
CA LEU A 19 4.78 0.18 -4.63
C LEU A 19 5.36 1.60 -4.54
N GLU A 20 5.00 2.48 -5.46
CA GLU A 20 5.48 3.87 -5.45
C GLU A 20 4.92 4.66 -4.25
N THR A 21 3.62 4.54 -3.96
CA THR A 21 2.99 5.22 -2.82
C THR A 21 3.49 4.66 -1.50
N TYR A 22 3.63 3.33 -1.42
CA TYR A 22 4.27 2.67 -0.28
C TYR A 22 5.67 3.24 -0.01
N ALA A 23 6.50 3.39 -1.05
CA ALA A 23 7.88 3.85 -0.89
C ALA A 23 7.94 5.28 -0.34
N GLU A 24 7.12 6.19 -0.87
CA GLU A 24 7.04 7.58 -0.38
C GLU A 24 6.51 7.62 1.06
N HIS A 25 5.41 6.92 1.34
CA HIS A 25 4.83 6.87 2.68
C HIS A 25 5.81 6.31 3.71
N ASN A 26 6.41 5.15 3.43
CA ASN A 26 7.38 4.50 4.31
C ASN A 26 8.62 5.39 4.57
N SER A 27 9.04 6.18 3.57
CA SER A 27 10.16 7.13 3.72
C SER A 27 9.84 8.29 4.66
N SER A 28 8.56 8.69 4.73
CA SER A 28 8.08 9.77 5.61
C SER A 28 7.87 9.34 7.06
N MET A 29 7.68 8.04 7.30
CA MET A 29 7.51 7.48 8.64
C MET A 29 8.79 7.56 9.46
N ASP A 30 8.62 7.67 10.79
CA ASP A 30 9.69 7.49 11.74
C ASP A 30 10.18 6.03 11.79
N PHE A 31 11.26 5.80 12.52
CA PHE A 31 11.91 4.48 12.55
C PHE A 31 11.06 3.39 13.22
N GLU A 32 10.23 3.74 14.21
CA GLU A 32 9.44 2.75 14.94
C GLU A 32 8.19 2.36 14.14
N ASP A 33 7.50 3.33 13.56
CA ASP A 33 6.33 3.10 12.70
C ASP A 33 6.71 2.29 11.45
N ARG A 34 7.87 2.59 10.86
CA ARG A 34 8.36 1.91 9.66
C ARG A 34 8.51 0.40 9.84
N LYS A 35 8.84 -0.07 11.05
CA LYS A 35 9.05 -1.51 11.33
C LYS A 35 7.77 -2.33 11.20
N ASN A 36 6.61 -1.72 11.43
CA ASN A 36 5.31 -2.39 11.36
C ASN A 36 4.61 -2.16 10.01
N HIS A 37 5.16 -1.30 9.17
CA HIS A 37 4.58 -0.89 7.90
C HIS A 37 5.45 -1.31 6.71
N THR A 38 5.95 -2.56 6.72
CA THR A 38 6.69 -3.12 5.58
C THR A 38 5.76 -3.74 4.53
N LEU A 39 6.27 -4.04 3.33
CA LEU A 39 5.48 -4.77 2.31
C LEU A 39 5.01 -6.15 2.79
N SER A 40 5.78 -6.82 3.67
CA SER A 40 5.38 -8.11 4.26
C SER A 40 4.30 -7.98 5.32
N ASP A 41 4.10 -6.79 5.89
CA ASP A 41 3.06 -6.53 6.87
C ASP A 41 1.70 -6.25 6.21
N ILE A 42 1.67 -6.03 4.89
CA ILE A 42 0.42 -5.84 4.14
C ILE A 42 -0.36 -7.15 4.11
N THR A 43 -1.51 -7.16 4.77
CA THR A 43 -2.39 -8.34 4.88
C THR A 43 -3.47 -8.36 3.81
N LYS A 44 -3.85 -7.19 3.28
CA LYS A 44 -4.94 -7.05 2.32
C LYS A 44 -4.77 -5.77 1.49
N VAL A 45 -5.14 -5.84 0.22
CA VAL A 45 -5.25 -4.69 -0.67
C VAL A 45 -6.60 -4.74 -1.36
N GLU A 46 -7.34 -3.64 -1.35
CA GLU A 46 -8.65 -3.54 -2.02
C GLU A 46 -8.71 -2.34 -2.95
N ARG A 47 -9.36 -2.50 -4.10
CA ARG A 47 -9.69 -1.38 -4.98
C ARG A 47 -10.85 -0.58 -4.39
N ASN A 48 -10.65 0.72 -4.23
CA ASN A 48 -11.72 1.67 -3.94
C ASN A 48 -11.95 2.52 -5.19
N ILE A 49 -12.89 2.06 -6.03
CA ILE A 49 -13.16 2.66 -7.35
C ILE A 49 -13.79 4.05 -7.19
N SER A 50 -14.63 4.25 -6.17
CA SER A 50 -15.28 5.54 -5.91
C SER A 50 -14.29 6.66 -5.60
N GLU A 51 -13.21 6.35 -4.90
CA GLU A 51 -12.19 7.33 -4.49
C GLU A 51 -10.91 7.25 -5.33
N ASN A 52 -10.89 6.36 -6.33
CA ASN A 52 -9.73 6.12 -7.19
C ASN A 52 -8.44 5.85 -6.37
N CYS A 53 -8.52 4.96 -5.39
CA CYS A 53 -7.41 4.60 -4.51
C CYS A 53 -7.36 3.09 -4.20
N LEU A 54 -6.30 2.65 -3.50
CA LEU A 54 -6.20 1.33 -2.90
C LEU A 54 -6.31 1.45 -1.39
N ASN A 55 -7.18 0.67 -0.78
CA ASN A 55 -7.17 0.50 0.68
C ASN A 55 -6.10 -0.56 1.00
N VAL A 56 -5.09 -0.19 1.79
CA VAL A 56 -3.94 -1.04 2.12
C VAL A 56 -3.95 -1.29 3.62
N TYR A 57 -4.13 -2.56 4.01
CA TYR A 57 -4.26 -2.96 5.41
C TYR A 57 -3.00 -3.67 5.90
N TYR A 58 -2.57 -3.33 7.12
CA TYR A 58 -1.38 -3.86 7.78
C TYR A 58 -1.75 -4.84 8.91
N ASN A 59 -0.76 -5.57 9.43
CA ASN A 59 -0.96 -6.61 10.45
C ASN A 59 -1.24 -6.06 11.85
N ASP A 60 -0.86 -4.82 12.12
CA ASP A 60 -1.12 -4.08 13.36
C ASP A 60 -2.55 -3.52 13.44
N GLY A 61 -3.35 -3.73 12.38
CA GLY A 61 -4.73 -3.25 12.28
C GLY A 61 -4.85 -1.86 11.64
N ASN A 62 -3.73 -1.18 11.36
CA ASN A 62 -3.73 0.08 10.63
C ASN A 62 -4.01 -0.16 9.15
N TRP A 63 -4.55 0.87 8.49
CA TRP A 63 -4.77 0.85 7.06
C TRP A 63 -4.77 2.27 6.50
N TRP A 64 -4.50 2.39 5.21
CA TRP A 64 -4.32 3.67 4.52
C TRP A 64 -4.94 3.63 3.13
N HIS A 65 -5.37 4.80 2.65
CA HIS A 65 -5.78 5.01 1.27
C HIS A 65 -4.58 5.42 0.41
N TYR A 66 -4.12 4.56 -0.51
CA TYR A 66 -3.04 4.89 -1.43
C TYR A 66 -3.59 5.37 -2.77
N THR A 67 -3.24 6.59 -3.13
CA THR A 67 -3.73 7.23 -4.36
C THR A 67 -2.70 7.17 -5.50
N PRO A 68 -3.12 7.25 -6.77
CA PRO A 68 -2.22 7.21 -7.92
C PRO A 68 -1.18 8.33 -7.98
N ASN A 69 -1.38 9.44 -7.27
CA ASN A 69 -0.46 10.57 -7.18
C ASN A 69 0.54 10.44 -6.01
N LYS A 70 0.76 9.23 -5.48
CA LYS A 70 1.71 8.94 -4.39
C LYS A 70 1.39 9.66 -3.08
N THR A 71 0.10 9.86 -2.80
CA THR A 71 -0.36 10.40 -1.52
C THR A 71 -1.10 9.33 -0.72
N TRP A 72 -1.17 9.53 0.60
CA TRP A 72 -1.87 8.63 1.51
C TRP A 72 -2.67 9.43 2.54
N TYR A 73 -3.76 8.85 3.05
CA TYR A 73 -4.56 9.36 4.15
C TYR A 73 -5.34 8.24 4.84
#